data_AF-A0A942AK04-F1
#
_entry.id   AF-A0A942AK04-F1
#
_cell.length_a   1.000
_cell.length_b   1.000
_cell.length_c   1.000
_cell.angle_alpha   90.00
_cell.angle_beta   90.00
_cell.angle_gamma   90.00
#
_symmetry.space_group_name_H-M   'P 1'
#
loop_
_entity.id
_entity.type
_entity.pdbx_description
1 polymer ?
#
loop_
_entity_poly.entity_id
_entity_poly.type
_entity_poly.pdbx_seq_one_letter_code
_entity_poly.pdbx_strand_id
1 'polypeptide(L)' 'EYDDDYYSQPGALFRLMPPDEQQVLFENTARQIGGAELFIQQRHVRNCYKADPAYGKGVADALGISLEDALKETR' A
#
# COMPACT_ATOMS: atom_id res chain seq x y z
N GLU A 1 -1.44 17.26 22.23
CA GLU A 1 -1.00 17.35 20.82
C GLU A 1 -0.94 15.93 20.30
N TYR A 2 -1.61 15.63 19.18
CA TYR A 2 -1.60 14.30 18.59
C TYR A 2 -0.69 14.33 17.37
N ASP A 3 0.18 13.33 17.24
CA ASP A 3 1.08 13.16 16.11
C ASP A 3 0.31 12.47 14.97
N ASP A 4 0.21 13.16 13.84
CA ASP A 4 -0.51 12.70 12.64
C ASP A 4 0.43 12.22 11.52
N ASP A 5 1.75 12.14 11.78
CA ASP A 5 2.73 11.65 10.82
C ASP A 5 2.83 10.11 10.82
N TYR A 6 1.78 9.48 10.34
CA TYR A 6 1.69 8.02 10.26
C TYR A 6 2.48 7.40 9.09
N TYR A 7 2.99 8.21 8.16
CA TYR A 7 3.41 7.73 6.84
C TYR A 7 4.87 8.05 6.48
N SER A 8 5.53 9.01 7.14
CA SER A 8 6.92 9.35 6.83
C SER A 8 7.88 8.19 7.09
N GLN A 9 7.78 7.54 8.26
CA GLN A 9 8.69 6.47 8.66
C GLN A 9 8.52 5.22 7.79
N PRO A 10 7.29 4.70 7.54
CA PRO A 10 7.10 3.58 6.61
C PRO A 10 7.58 3.90 5.19
N GLY A 11 7.35 5.13 4.71
CA GLY A 11 7.83 5.57 3.40
C GLY A 11 9.36 5.59 3.33
N ALA A 12 10.02 6.08 4.38
CA ALA A 12 11.48 6.06 4.46
C ALA A 12 12.03 4.64 4.45
N LEU A 13 11.43 3.73 5.22
CA LEU A 13 11.82 2.31 5.22
C LEU A 13 11.66 1.67 3.84
N PHE A 14 10.52 1.91 3.17
CA PHE A 14 10.27 1.38 1.82
C PHE A 14 11.33 1.86 0.80
N ARG A 15 11.72 3.14 0.85
CA ARG A 15 12.74 3.70 -0.05
C ARG A 15 14.16 3.16 0.19
N LEU A 16 14.41 2.59 1.37
CA LEU A 16 15.69 1.92 1.67
C LEU A 16 15.73 0.48 1.17
N MET A 17 14.58 -0.14 0.87
CA MET A 17 14.53 -1.51 0.38
C MET A 17 15.02 -1.58 -1.08
N PRO A 18 15.85 -2.59 -1.43
CA PRO A 18 16.17 -2.87 -2.82
C PRO A 18 14.93 -3.37 -3.59
N PRO A 19 14.92 -3.28 -4.94
CA PRO A 19 13.72 -3.59 -5.74
C PRO A 19 13.18 -5.01 -5.56
N ASP A 20 14.03 -6.00 -5.31
CA ASP A 20 13.65 -7.38 -5.04
C ASP A 20 12.94 -7.53 -3.68
N GLU A 21 13.43 -6.86 -2.63
CA GLU A 21 12.74 -6.80 -1.35
C GLU A 21 11.39 -6.07 -1.43
N GLN A 22 11.30 -5.00 -2.22
CA GLN A 22 10.03 -4.32 -2.48
C GLN A 22 9.02 -5.25 -3.17
N GLN A 23 9.47 -6.03 -4.16
CA GLN A 23 8.63 -7.03 -4.82
C GLN A 23 8.12 -8.08 -3.82
N VAL A 24 9.01 -8.62 -2.97
CA VAL A 24 8.65 -9.58 -1.91
C VAL A 24 7.65 -8.97 -0.94
N LEU A 25 7.80 -7.70 -0.57
CA LEU A 25 6.85 -6.97 0.28
C LEU A 25 5.46 -6.91 -0.37
N PHE A 26 5.36 -6.55 -1.65
CA PHE A 26 4.07 -6.48 -2.34
C PHE A 26 3.36 -7.83 -2.38
N GLU A 27 4.09 -8.90 -2.74
CA GLU A 27 3.56 -10.25 -2.85
C GLU A 27 3.14 -10.84 -1.50
N ASN A 28 3.92 -10.59 -0.44
CA ASN A 28 3.58 -10.99 0.92
C ASN A 28 2.28 -10.31 1.37
N THR A 29 2.19 -8.99 1.17
CA THR A 29 0.99 -8.20 1.51
C THR A 29 -0.23 -8.72 0.76
N ALA A 30 -0.13 -8.90 -0.56
CA ALA A 30 -1.24 -9.39 -1.38
C ALA A 30 -1.72 -10.78 -0.95
N ARG A 31 -0.80 -11.72 -0.65
CA ARG A 31 -1.15 -13.05 -0.12
C ARG A 31 -1.88 -12.98 1.21
N GLN A 32 -1.52 -12.04 2.08
CA GLN A 32 -2.13 -11.91 3.41
C GLN A 32 -3.50 -11.25 3.37
N ILE A 33 -3.70 -10.22 2.54
CA ILE A 33 -4.93 -9.42 2.56
C ILE A 33 -5.86 -9.67 1.37
N GLY A 34 -5.46 -10.45 0.37
CA GLY A 34 -6.25 -10.70 -0.85
C GLY A 34 -7.58 -11.41 -0.61
N GLY A 35 -7.75 -12.07 0.54
CA GLY A 35 -9.03 -12.67 0.96
C GLY A 35 -9.98 -11.72 1.69
N ALA A 36 -9.55 -10.49 2.01
CA ALA A 36 -10.40 -9.50 2.68
C ALA A 36 -11.38 -8.84 1.70
N GLU A 37 -12.42 -8.17 2.21
CA GLU A 37 -13.34 -7.40 1.36
C GLU A 37 -12.62 -6.30 0.57
N LEU A 38 -13.09 -6.02 -0.64
CA LEU A 38 -12.43 -5.10 -1.58
C LEU A 38 -12.11 -3.72 -0.97
N PHE A 39 -13.04 -3.15 -0.20
CA PHE A 39 -12.81 -1.84 0.42
C PHE A 39 -11.70 -1.86 1.49
N ILE A 40 -11.45 -3.02 2.12
CA ILE A 40 -10.35 -3.21 3.08
C ILE A 40 -9.02 -3.22 2.32
N GLN A 41 -8.96 -3.95 1.21
CA GLN A 41 -7.81 -3.99 0.33
C GLN A 41 -7.48 -2.59 -0.22
N GLN A 42 -8.49 -1.89 -0.75
CA GLN A 42 -8.36 -0.53 -1.25
C GLN A 42 -7.91 0.45 -0.16
N ARG A 43 -8.41 0.31 1.08
CA ARG A 43 -7.94 1.10 2.22
C ARG A 43 -6.46 0.89 2.50
N HIS A 44 -6.00 -0.36 2.46
CA HIS A 44 -4.58 -0.67 2.66
C HIS A 44 -3.72 -0.06 1.54
N VAL A 45 -4.13 -0.21 0.28
CA VAL A 45 -3.47 0.42 -0.87
C VAL A 45 -3.36 1.94 -0.71
N ARG A 46 -4.42 2.63 -0.29
CA ARG A 46 -4.37 4.08 -0.03
C ARG A 46 -3.34 4.44 1.05
N ASN A 47 -3.28 3.66 2.12
CA ASN A 47 -2.32 3.92 3.21
C ASN A 47 -0.88 3.68 2.74
N CYS A 48 -0.62 2.62 1.98
CA CYS A 48 0.68 2.39 1.33
C CYS A 48 1.03 3.54 0.38
N TYR A 49 0.06 4.03 -0.41
CA TYR A 49 0.26 5.16 -1.32
C TYR A 49 0.61 6.47 -0.59
N LYS A 50 0.00 6.71 0.58
CA LYS A 50 0.35 7.86 1.45
C LYS A 50 1.78 7.77 1.98
N ALA A 51 2.30 6.57 2.22
CA ALA A 51 3.70 6.35 2.60
C ALA A 51 4.67 6.54 1.43
N ASP A 52 4.33 5.96 0.27
CA ASP A 52 5.06 6.16 -0.99
C ASP A 52 4.17 5.78 -2.20
N PRO A 53 4.09 6.60 -3.27
CA PRO A 53 3.29 6.26 -4.45
C PRO A 53 3.65 4.92 -5.11
N ALA A 54 4.96 4.58 -5.14
CA ALA A 54 5.40 3.30 -5.71
C ALA A 54 5.00 2.12 -4.83
N TYR A 55 4.95 2.32 -3.50
CA TYR A 55 4.48 1.29 -2.58
C TYR A 55 2.99 1.01 -2.79
N GLY A 56 2.14 2.06 -2.79
CA GLY A 56 0.72 1.90 -3.06
C GLY A 56 0.44 1.22 -4.41
N LYS A 57 1.16 1.62 -5.46
CA LYS A 57 1.05 1.02 -6.78
C LYS A 57 1.45 -0.46 -6.78
N GLY A 58 2.60 -0.80 -6.18
CA GLY A 58 3.09 -2.18 -6.12
C GLY A 58 2.11 -3.12 -5.42
N VAL A 59 1.50 -2.67 -4.32
CA VAL A 59 0.48 -3.47 -3.61
C VAL A 59 -0.80 -3.60 -4.44
N ALA A 60 -1.25 -2.53 -5.11
CA ALA A 60 -2.43 -2.59 -5.99
C ALA A 60 -2.24 -3.58 -7.14
N ASP A 61 -1.07 -3.54 -7.79
CA ASP A 61 -0.70 -4.45 -8.87
C ASP A 61 -0.66 -5.91 -8.36
N ALA A 62 -0.05 -6.15 -7.20
CA ALA A 62 0.03 -7.50 -6.60
C ALA A 62 -1.33 -8.07 -6.17
N LEU A 63 -2.27 -7.21 -5.78
CA LEU A 63 -3.66 -7.59 -5.49
C LEU A 63 -4.53 -7.74 -6.75
N GLY A 64 -4.05 -7.27 -7.90
CA GLY A 64 -4.82 -7.25 -9.14
C GLY A 64 -6.01 -6.29 -9.10
N ILE A 65 -5.90 -5.18 -8.36
CA ILE A 65 -6.97 -4.17 -8.23
C ILE A 65 -6.55 -2.83 -8.84
N SER A 66 -7.55 -2.04 -9.27
CA SER A 66 -7.34 -0.71 -9.82
C SER A 66 -6.83 0.26 -8.75
N LEU A 67 -5.59 0.76 -8.93
CA LEU A 67 -5.05 1.83 -8.07
C LEU A 67 -5.93 3.09 -8.15
N GLU A 68 -6.41 3.43 -9.34
CA GLU A 68 -7.30 4.59 -9.53
C GLU A 68 -8.56 4.45 -8.67
N ASP A 69 -9.22 3.29 -8.69
CA ASP A 69 -10.42 3.06 -7.89
C ASP A 69 -10.11 2.95 -6.40
N ALA A 70 -8.93 2.46 -6.03
CA ALA A 70 -8.49 2.48 -4.64
C ALA A 70 -8.29 3.92 -4.13
N LEU A 71 -7.79 4.84 -4.96
CA LEU A 71 -7.53 6.24 -4.61
C LEU A 71 -8.78 7.13 -4.65
N LYS A 72 -9.82 6.76 -5.40
CA LYS A 72 -11.13 7.42 -5.33
C LYS A 72 -11.69 7.20 -3.92
N GLU A 73 -11.73 8.25 -3.11
CA GLU A 73 -12.41 8.19 -1.80
C GLU A 73 -13.91 7.98 -2.02
N THR A 74 -14.39 6.75 -1.80
CA THR A 74 -15.80 6.52 -1.48
C THR A 74 -15.99 6.86 0.00
N ARG A 75 -16.39 8.10 0.27
CA ARG A 75 -17.11 8.44 1.50
C ARG A 75 -18.59 8.17 1.29
#